data_AF-A0A8T4B491-F1
#
_entry.id   AF-A0A8T4B491-F1
#
_cell.length_a   1.000
_cell.length_b   1.000
_cell.length_c   1.000
_cell.angle_alpha   90.00
_cell.angle_beta   90.00
_cell.angle_gamma   90.00
#
_symmetry.space_group_name_H-M   'P 1'
#
loop_
_entity.id
_entity.type
_entity.pdbx_description
1 polymer ?
#
loop_
_entity_poly.entity_id
_entity_poly.type
_entity_poly.pdbx_seq_one_letter_code
_entity_poly.pdbx_strand_id
1 'polypeptide(L)'
;MAHIVIIGSGIAGLFAAGTLADAGHQVTVVTKQRTKDSSTNWAQGGIAAILDKTNAKEMEAHVQDTLASGDGHCDEATVRAIISDAGERIRDLIRIGVEFEKEIDGSFSLAKEGGHSTPRILHAKDATGKEIERALSAYAEAHERINLRPNTLGIDLIQRAHGQPNRGIAGVWCLDQVSQEVLTIEADAIILATGGVGRLWKQTTNPSVATGDGLAMAYRAGACVSDLAFIQFHPTALHSSHARPFLISEALRGKGAVLLDHQGLEVWKHACLEAENMGNEPPSPEEYSFTYAH
;
A
#
# COMPACT_ATOMS: atom_id res chain seq x y z
N MET A 1 22.80 20.94 -3.56
CA MET A 1 22.68 19.52 -3.19
C MET A 1 22.26 19.47 -1.74
N ALA A 2 21.17 18.78 -1.42
CA ALA A 2 20.61 18.73 -0.07
C ALA A 2 20.79 17.33 0.52
N HIS A 3 20.85 17.23 1.85
CA HIS A 3 20.77 15.98 2.59
C HIS A 3 19.33 15.75 3.06
N ILE A 4 18.72 14.68 2.56
CA ILE A 4 17.31 14.33 2.82
C ILE A 4 17.27 13.03 3.61
N VAL A 5 16.51 13.05 4.70
CA VAL A 5 16.29 11.85 5.51
C VAL A 5 14.87 11.34 5.29
N ILE A 6 14.74 10.07 4.93
CA ILE A 6 13.46 9.39 4.73
C ILE A 6 13.28 8.37 5.84
N ILE A 7 12.19 8.45 6.60
CA ILE A 7 11.88 7.48 7.65
C ILE A 7 10.86 6.48 7.10
N GLY A 8 11.33 5.28 6.80
CA GLY A 8 10.55 4.17 6.25
C GLY A 8 11.05 3.74 4.88
N SER A 9 11.07 2.43 4.66
CA SER A 9 11.61 1.77 3.46
C SER A 9 10.57 0.99 2.66
N GLY A 10 9.28 1.30 2.80
CA GLY A 10 8.27 0.77 1.86
C GLY A 10 8.30 1.49 0.51
N ILE A 11 7.34 1.18 -0.36
CA ILE A 11 7.23 1.75 -1.73
C ILE A 11 7.41 3.27 -1.74
N ALA A 12 6.71 4.00 -0.87
CA ALA A 12 6.77 5.46 -0.83
C ALA A 12 8.18 5.97 -0.48
N GLY A 13 8.83 5.35 0.50
CA GLY A 13 10.15 5.77 0.96
C GLY A 13 11.25 5.44 -0.04
N LEU A 14 11.27 4.23 -0.59
CA LEU A 14 12.29 3.80 -1.54
C LEU A 14 12.11 4.47 -2.92
N PHE A 15 10.86 4.65 -3.37
CA PHE A 15 10.59 5.36 -4.63
C PHE A 15 11.02 6.83 -4.53
N ALA A 16 10.71 7.50 -3.41
CA ALA A 16 11.18 8.86 -3.15
C ALA A 16 12.71 8.90 -3.05
N ALA A 17 13.34 7.92 -2.39
CA ALA A 17 14.79 7.84 -2.27
C ALA A 17 15.46 7.78 -3.64
N GLY A 18 15.00 6.90 -4.52
CA GLY A 18 15.53 6.78 -5.88
C GLY A 18 15.35 8.07 -6.68
N THR A 19 14.14 8.63 -6.68
CA THR A 19 13.82 9.87 -7.39
C THR A 19 14.71 11.04 -6.95
N LEU A 20 14.90 11.21 -5.64
CA LEU A 20 15.71 12.29 -5.08
C LEU A 20 17.21 12.07 -5.32
N ALA A 21 17.66 10.83 -5.28
CA ALA A 21 19.05 10.48 -5.52
C ALA A 21 19.44 10.64 -7.01
N ASP A 22 18.55 10.28 -7.93
CA ASP A 22 18.67 10.57 -9.38
C ASP A 22 18.72 12.08 -9.66
N ALA A 23 17.99 12.87 -8.88
CA ALA A 23 18.05 14.34 -8.93
C ALA A 23 19.33 14.92 -8.28
N GLY A 24 20.23 14.07 -7.78
CA GLY A 24 21.54 14.45 -7.27
C GLY A 24 21.59 14.80 -5.77
N HIS A 25 20.53 14.52 -5.00
CA HIS A 25 20.54 14.73 -3.55
C HIS A 25 21.21 13.57 -2.79
N GLN A 26 21.72 13.85 -1.59
CA GLN A 26 22.17 12.80 -0.67
C GLN A 26 20.97 12.33 0.15
N VAL A 27 20.69 11.03 0.14
CA VAL A 27 19.51 10.47 0.78
C VAL A 27 19.93 9.47 1.85
N THR A 28 19.40 9.60 3.06
CA THR A 28 19.50 8.58 4.10
C THR A 28 18.12 7.98 4.36
N VAL A 29 17.97 6.67 4.15
CA VAL A 29 16.72 5.96 4.45
C VAL A 29 16.88 5.23 5.77
N VAL A 30 16.11 5.66 6.77
CA VAL A 30 16.06 5.04 8.10
C VAL A 30 14.90 4.06 8.14
N THR A 31 15.17 2.81 8.52
CA THR A 31 14.11 1.80 8.67
C THR A 31 14.33 0.96 9.92
N LYS A 32 13.25 0.80 10.70
CA LYS A 32 13.30 0.23 12.05
C LYS A 32 13.47 -1.28 12.12
N GLN A 33 13.51 -1.96 10.98
CA GLN A 33 13.84 -3.38 10.85
C GLN A 33 14.62 -3.56 9.55
N ARG A 34 14.49 -4.71 8.86
CA ARG A 34 15.08 -4.89 7.54
C ARG A 34 14.30 -4.04 6.52
N THR A 35 14.95 -3.67 5.43
CA THR A 35 14.34 -2.88 4.34
C THR A 35 13.02 -3.46 3.86
N LYS A 36 12.99 -4.80 3.71
CA LYS A 36 11.82 -5.58 3.29
C LYS A 36 10.73 -5.76 4.35
N ASP A 37 10.89 -5.32 5.60
CA ASP A 37 9.89 -5.47 6.66
C ASP A 37 8.90 -4.29 6.66
N SER A 38 8.18 -4.10 5.55
CA SER A 38 7.22 -3.02 5.28
C SER A 38 5.83 -3.58 4.94
N SER A 39 4.72 -2.82 4.97
CA SER A 39 3.45 -3.37 4.45
C SER A 39 3.50 -3.64 2.93
N THR A 40 4.36 -2.91 2.20
CA THR A 40 4.54 -3.04 0.75
C THR A 40 4.87 -4.47 0.35
N ASN A 41 5.84 -5.13 0.99
CA ASN A 41 6.27 -6.48 0.60
C ASN A 41 5.20 -7.59 0.83
N TRP A 42 4.08 -7.27 1.48
CA TRP A 42 2.94 -8.19 1.71
C TRP A 42 1.70 -7.81 0.90
N ALA A 43 1.76 -6.76 0.08
CA ALA A 43 0.66 -6.43 -0.83
C ALA A 43 0.54 -7.51 -1.92
N GLN A 44 -0.67 -8.03 -2.10
CA GLN A 44 -0.95 -9.14 -3.01
C GLN A 44 -1.51 -8.66 -4.34
N GLY A 45 -2.64 -7.93 -4.31
CA GLY A 45 -3.46 -7.53 -5.46
C GLY A 45 -2.68 -6.86 -6.57
N GLY A 46 -2.51 -5.55 -6.51
CA GLY A 46 -1.69 -4.84 -7.46
C GLY A 46 -1.73 -3.33 -7.31
N ILE A 47 -1.40 -2.61 -8.38
CA ILE A 47 -1.50 -1.16 -8.45
C ILE A 47 -2.47 -0.79 -9.57
N ALA A 48 -3.52 -0.05 -9.22
CA ALA A 48 -4.48 0.49 -10.17
C ALA A 48 -3.85 1.64 -10.96
N ALA A 49 -3.83 1.55 -12.29
CA ALA A 49 -3.36 2.62 -13.15
C ALA A 49 -3.95 2.51 -14.56
N ILE A 50 -4.06 3.66 -15.23
CA ILE A 50 -4.39 3.74 -16.65
C ILE A 50 -3.14 4.18 -17.38
N LEU A 51 -2.60 3.30 -18.23
CA LEU A 51 -1.33 3.54 -18.91
C LEU A 51 -1.48 4.49 -20.10
N ASP A 52 -2.63 4.46 -20.76
CA ASP A 52 -2.93 5.35 -21.88
C ASP A 52 -3.60 6.63 -21.37
N LYS A 53 -2.81 7.70 -21.27
CA LYS A 53 -3.30 9.03 -20.85
C LYS A 53 -4.28 9.66 -21.83
N THR A 54 -4.38 9.15 -23.07
CA THR A 54 -5.34 9.66 -24.06
C THR A 54 -6.74 9.07 -23.85
N ASN A 55 -6.87 8.01 -23.05
CA ASN A 55 -8.14 7.38 -22.74
C ASN A 55 -8.89 8.12 -21.61
N ALA A 56 -9.41 9.30 -21.95
CA ALA A 56 -10.15 10.16 -21.02
C ALA A 56 -11.37 9.46 -20.39
N LYS A 57 -12.01 8.53 -21.12
CA LYS A 57 -13.18 7.78 -20.62
C LYS A 57 -12.80 6.85 -19.48
N GLU A 58 -11.73 6.07 -19.64
CA GLU A 58 -11.22 5.20 -18.56
C GLU A 58 -10.73 6.03 -17.38
N MET A 59 -10.04 7.15 -17.63
CA MET A 59 -9.59 8.04 -16.57
C MET A 59 -10.75 8.56 -15.73
N GLU A 60 -11.81 9.03 -16.39
CA GLU A 60 -13.00 9.49 -15.69
C GLU A 60 -13.68 8.36 -14.93
N ALA A 61 -13.78 7.15 -15.52
CA ALA A 61 -14.31 5.99 -14.82
C ALA A 61 -13.52 5.67 -13.54
N HIS A 62 -12.20 5.80 -13.55
CA HIS A 62 -11.36 5.61 -12.36
C HIS A 62 -11.55 6.70 -11.30
N VAL A 63 -11.73 7.94 -11.73
CA VAL A 63 -12.08 9.03 -10.81
C VAL A 63 -13.41 8.73 -10.14
N GLN A 64 -14.44 8.40 -10.91
CA GLN A 64 -15.78 8.12 -10.38
C GLN A 64 -15.80 6.90 -9.46
N ASP A 65 -15.10 5.81 -9.82
CA ASP A 65 -14.94 4.62 -8.97
C ASP A 65 -14.33 4.99 -7.60
N THR A 66 -13.33 5.86 -7.60
CA THR A 66 -12.62 6.31 -6.38
C THR A 66 -13.51 7.22 -5.53
N LEU A 67 -14.18 8.19 -6.16
CA LEU A 67 -15.10 9.11 -5.48
C LEU A 67 -16.28 8.37 -4.86
N ALA A 68 -16.86 7.41 -5.59
CA ALA A 68 -17.96 6.58 -5.09
C ALA A 68 -17.50 5.72 -3.89
N SER A 69 -16.31 5.11 -3.99
CA SER A 69 -15.74 4.31 -2.90
C SER A 69 -15.35 5.15 -1.67
N GLY A 70 -15.11 6.45 -1.86
CA GLY A 70 -14.77 7.39 -0.79
C GLY A 70 -15.97 7.96 -0.04
N ASP A 71 -17.20 7.61 -0.41
CA ASP A 71 -18.44 7.98 0.29
C ASP A 71 -18.56 9.48 0.60
N GLY A 72 -18.17 10.33 -0.35
CA GLY A 72 -18.23 11.79 -0.22
C GLY A 72 -17.09 12.43 0.60
N HIS A 73 -16.10 11.66 1.07
CA HIS A 73 -14.95 12.16 1.83
C HIS A 73 -13.69 12.40 0.99
N CYS A 74 -13.74 12.14 -0.32
CA CYS A 74 -12.61 12.41 -1.20
C CYS A 74 -12.47 13.90 -1.56
N ASP A 75 -11.24 14.39 -1.62
CA ASP A 75 -10.90 15.60 -2.35
C ASP A 75 -10.73 15.26 -3.84
N GLU A 76 -11.67 15.71 -4.68
CA GLU A 76 -11.70 15.34 -6.10
C GLU A 76 -10.46 15.82 -6.87
N ALA A 77 -9.93 17.00 -6.54
CA ALA A 77 -8.73 17.53 -7.21
C ALA A 77 -7.52 16.62 -6.96
N THR A 78 -7.37 16.12 -5.73
CA THR A 78 -6.34 15.17 -5.34
C THR A 78 -6.51 13.84 -6.04
N VAL A 79 -7.74 13.31 -6.07
CA VAL A 79 -8.06 12.04 -6.77
C VAL A 79 -7.69 12.14 -8.25
N ARG A 80 -8.10 13.22 -8.91
CA ARG A 80 -7.81 13.45 -10.34
C ARG A 80 -6.30 13.55 -10.60
N ALA A 81 -5.56 14.27 -9.76
CA ALA A 81 -4.11 14.41 -9.89
C ALA A 81 -3.37 13.06 -9.73
N ILE A 82 -3.76 12.26 -8.74
CA ILE A 82 -3.17 10.93 -8.53
C ILE A 82 -3.44 10.03 -9.74
N ILE A 83 -4.68 9.98 -10.22
CA ILE A 83 -5.08 9.12 -11.34
C ILE A 83 -4.41 9.56 -12.64
N SER A 84 -4.26 10.86 -12.90
CA SER A 84 -3.57 11.36 -14.09
C SER A 84 -2.08 11.03 -14.11
N ASP A 85 -1.45 10.92 -12.94
CA ASP A 85 -0.02 10.64 -12.81
C ASP A 85 0.30 9.13 -12.73
N ALA A 86 -0.67 8.31 -12.33
CA ALA A 86 -0.48 6.88 -12.06
C ALA A 86 0.22 6.14 -13.20
N GLY A 87 -0.20 6.37 -14.45
CA GLY A 87 0.41 5.70 -15.62
C GLY A 87 1.90 6.02 -15.81
N GLU A 88 2.34 7.23 -15.50
CA GLU A 88 3.76 7.59 -15.53
C GLU A 88 4.53 6.99 -14.36
N ARG A 89 3.94 6.99 -13.16
CA ARG A 89 4.54 6.34 -11.98
C ARG A 89 4.74 4.84 -12.19
N ILE A 90 3.83 4.16 -12.89
CA ILE A 90 4.03 2.77 -13.31
C ILE A 90 5.24 2.63 -14.26
N ARG A 91 5.40 3.53 -15.23
CA ARG A 91 6.58 3.50 -16.12
C ARG A 91 7.88 3.75 -15.37
N ASP A 92 7.86 4.59 -14.35
CA ASP A 92 9.01 4.80 -13.46
C ASP A 92 9.36 3.50 -12.71
N LEU A 93 8.37 2.79 -12.16
CA LEU A 93 8.57 1.49 -11.53
C LEU A 93 9.15 0.44 -12.50
N ILE A 94 8.62 0.38 -13.73
CA ILE A 94 9.16 -0.52 -14.77
C ILE A 94 10.63 -0.16 -15.08
N ARG A 95 10.96 1.14 -15.17
CA ARG A 95 12.34 1.60 -15.40
C ARG A 95 13.29 1.22 -14.26
N ILE A 96 12.80 1.24 -13.02
CA ILE A 96 13.54 0.79 -11.82
C ILE A 96 13.75 -0.73 -11.83
N GLY A 97 12.96 -1.47 -12.62
CA GLY A 97 13.10 -2.91 -12.81
C GLY A 97 12.00 -3.73 -12.16
N VAL A 98 10.82 -3.14 -11.91
CA VAL A 98 9.62 -3.88 -11.50
C VAL A 98 9.06 -4.66 -12.70
N GLU A 99 8.85 -5.95 -12.51
CA GLU A 99 8.31 -6.85 -13.53
C GLU A 99 6.83 -7.12 -13.29
N PHE A 100 5.96 -6.46 -14.07
CA PHE A 100 4.52 -6.76 -14.09
C PHE A 100 4.21 -7.90 -15.07
N GLU A 101 3.18 -8.70 -14.76
CA GLU A 101 2.69 -9.79 -15.61
C GLU A 101 2.20 -9.27 -16.97
N LYS A 102 2.45 -10.08 -18.00
CA LYS A 102 2.08 -9.78 -19.37
C LYS A 102 1.33 -10.95 -19.99
N GLU A 103 0.41 -10.62 -20.88
CA GLU A 103 -0.28 -11.56 -21.74
C GLU A 103 0.65 -12.06 -22.86
N ILE A 104 0.21 -13.10 -23.58
CA ILE A 104 0.98 -13.71 -24.68
C ILE A 104 1.31 -12.70 -25.80
N ASP A 105 0.43 -11.71 -26.01
CA ASP A 105 0.62 -10.66 -27.00
C ASP A 105 1.55 -9.52 -26.53
N GLY A 106 2.06 -9.61 -25.30
CA GLY A 106 2.96 -8.63 -24.69
C GLY A 106 2.27 -7.44 -24.02
N SER A 107 0.94 -7.37 -24.05
CA SER A 107 0.16 -6.42 -23.24
C SER A 107 0.23 -6.78 -21.74
N PHE A 108 -0.09 -5.84 -20.85
CA PHE A 108 -0.09 -6.14 -19.42
C PHE A 108 -1.33 -6.93 -19.03
N SER A 109 -1.15 -7.94 -18.17
CA SER A 109 -2.29 -8.63 -17.56
C SER A 109 -2.90 -7.72 -16.49
N LEU A 110 -4.20 -7.44 -16.61
CA LEU A 110 -4.93 -6.51 -15.75
C LEU A 110 -5.99 -7.25 -14.92
N ALA A 111 -5.94 -7.06 -13.61
CA ALA A 111 -6.95 -7.54 -12.68
C ALA A 111 -8.04 -6.47 -12.45
N LYS A 112 -9.17 -6.94 -11.91
CA LYS A 112 -10.28 -6.13 -11.41
C LYS A 112 -10.51 -6.52 -9.94
N GLU A 113 -10.53 -5.52 -9.06
CA GLU A 113 -10.89 -5.67 -7.64
C GLU A 113 -12.16 -4.84 -7.36
N GLY A 114 -12.75 -4.97 -6.17
CA GLY A 114 -13.96 -4.22 -5.83
C GLY A 114 -13.75 -2.71 -5.84
N GLY A 115 -14.84 -1.99 -6.02
CA GLY A 115 -14.83 -0.53 -6.25
C GLY A 115 -14.46 -0.13 -7.67
N HIS A 116 -13.82 -0.99 -8.47
CA HIS A 116 -13.51 -0.69 -9.86
C HIS A 116 -14.59 -1.16 -10.85
N SER A 117 -14.90 -0.34 -11.84
CA SER A 117 -15.82 -0.65 -12.94
C SER A 117 -15.15 -1.49 -14.04
N THR A 118 -13.87 -1.26 -14.34
CA THR A 118 -13.10 -1.97 -15.39
C THR A 118 -11.77 -2.55 -14.87
N PRO A 119 -11.20 -3.58 -15.53
CA PRO A 119 -9.87 -4.11 -15.16
C PRO A 119 -8.77 -3.09 -15.43
N ARG A 120 -8.00 -2.73 -14.40
CA ARG A 120 -6.91 -1.73 -14.51
C ARG A 120 -5.81 -1.89 -13.46
N ILE A 121 -5.77 -3.04 -12.80
CA ILE A 121 -4.82 -3.31 -11.73
C ILE A 121 -3.67 -4.12 -12.31
N LEU A 122 -2.49 -3.51 -12.40
CA LEU A 122 -1.27 -4.22 -12.76
C LEU A 122 -0.81 -5.06 -11.58
N HIS A 123 -0.38 -6.30 -11.85
CA HIS A 123 0.04 -7.23 -10.82
C HIS A 123 1.30 -8.02 -11.23
N ALA A 124 1.97 -8.61 -10.24
CA ALA A 124 3.04 -9.59 -10.42
C ALA A 124 2.66 -10.88 -9.70
N LYS A 125 2.05 -11.81 -10.44
CA LYS A 125 1.40 -13.01 -9.89
C LYS A 125 0.44 -12.64 -8.75
N ASP A 126 0.61 -13.26 -7.59
CA ASP A 126 -0.11 -13.03 -6.34
C ASP A 126 0.73 -12.26 -5.30
N ALA A 127 1.86 -11.68 -5.72
CA ALA A 127 2.86 -11.06 -4.84
C ALA A 127 3.41 -9.74 -5.39
N THR A 128 2.53 -8.89 -5.94
CA THR A 128 2.91 -7.61 -6.56
C THR A 128 3.76 -6.73 -5.66
N GLY A 129 3.43 -6.67 -4.38
CA GLY A 129 4.17 -5.91 -3.38
C GLY A 129 5.61 -6.40 -3.17
N LYS A 130 5.83 -7.71 -3.21
CA LYS A 130 7.16 -8.31 -3.08
C LYS A 130 8.05 -7.98 -4.28
N GLU A 131 7.47 -7.98 -5.47
CA GLU A 131 8.18 -7.64 -6.71
C GLU A 131 8.59 -6.16 -6.75
N ILE A 132 7.68 -5.27 -6.34
CA ILE A 132 7.98 -3.85 -6.20
C ILE A 132 9.08 -3.61 -5.16
N GLU A 133 8.96 -4.22 -3.97
CA GLU A 133 9.95 -4.08 -2.91
C GLU A 133 11.33 -4.58 -3.37
N ARG A 134 11.38 -5.71 -4.09
CA ARG A 134 12.62 -6.28 -4.64
C ARG A 134 13.32 -5.28 -5.53
N ALA A 135 12.62 -4.75 -6.53
CA ALA A 135 13.22 -3.82 -7.51
C ALA A 135 13.69 -2.53 -6.83
N LEU A 136 12.84 -1.94 -5.99
CA LEU A 136 13.17 -0.69 -5.28
C LEU A 136 14.32 -0.85 -4.29
N SER A 137 14.37 -1.96 -3.55
CA SER A 137 15.47 -2.24 -2.63
C SER A 137 16.78 -2.45 -3.39
N ALA A 138 16.76 -3.24 -4.47
CA ALA A 138 17.95 -3.48 -5.29
C ALA A 138 18.48 -2.18 -5.92
N TYR A 139 17.58 -1.34 -6.43
CA TYR A 139 17.93 -0.02 -6.94
C TYR A 139 18.55 0.86 -5.84
N ALA A 140 17.94 0.91 -4.66
CA ALA A 140 18.42 1.73 -3.55
C ALA A 140 19.79 1.25 -3.02
N GLU A 141 20.01 -0.06 -2.94
CA GLU A 141 21.28 -0.66 -2.51
C GLU A 141 22.42 -0.38 -3.51
N ALA A 142 22.12 -0.27 -4.80
CA ALA A 142 23.10 -0.02 -5.85
C ALA A 142 23.41 1.48 -6.05
N HIS A 143 22.62 2.39 -5.50
CA HIS A 143 22.73 3.81 -5.78
C HIS A 143 23.69 4.54 -4.82
N GLU A 144 24.76 5.14 -5.33
CA GLU A 144 25.86 5.73 -4.52
C GLU A 144 25.45 6.88 -3.59
N ARG A 145 24.34 7.57 -3.88
CA ARG A 145 23.80 8.67 -3.04
C ARG A 145 22.74 8.23 -2.03
N ILE A 146 22.43 6.93 -1.97
CA ILE A 146 21.45 6.38 -1.03
C ILE A 146 22.19 5.62 0.05
N ASN A 147 22.04 6.08 1.29
CA ASN A 147 22.53 5.40 2.48
C ASN A 147 21.36 4.72 3.20
N LEU A 148 21.31 3.39 3.18
CA LEU A 148 20.30 2.61 3.89
C LEU A 148 20.76 2.33 5.32
N ARG A 149 19.93 2.69 6.30
CA ARG A 149 20.14 2.40 7.73
C ARG A 149 19.06 1.45 8.24
N PRO A 150 19.21 0.13 8.02
CA PRO A 150 18.31 -0.86 8.61
C PRO A 150 18.49 -0.95 10.13
N ASN A 151 17.50 -1.53 10.82
CA ASN A 151 17.47 -1.66 12.28
C ASN A 151 17.73 -0.33 13.01
N THR A 152 17.24 0.77 12.44
CA THR A 152 17.37 2.12 12.97
C THR A 152 15.97 2.70 13.15
N LEU A 153 15.56 2.92 14.39
CA LEU A 153 14.23 3.41 14.74
C LEU A 153 14.23 4.94 14.86
N GLY A 154 13.44 5.64 14.06
CA GLY A 154 13.17 7.07 14.27
C GLY A 154 12.41 7.27 15.59
N ILE A 155 12.97 8.09 16.48
CA ILE A 155 12.42 8.40 17.81
C ILE A 155 11.53 9.64 17.72
N ASP A 156 12.11 10.76 17.30
CA ASP A 156 11.40 12.02 17.15
C ASP A 156 12.08 13.03 16.23
N LEU A 157 11.29 13.96 15.72
CA LEU A 157 11.77 15.06 14.88
C LEU A 157 12.40 16.16 15.74
N ILE A 158 13.49 16.72 15.24
CA ILE A 158 14.22 17.80 15.91
C ILE A 158 13.73 19.13 15.33
N GLN A 159 13.01 19.93 16.10
CA GLN A 159 12.60 21.27 15.69
C GLN A 159 13.81 22.22 15.65
N ARG A 160 13.86 23.15 14.68
CA ARG A 160 14.91 24.20 14.61
C ARG A 160 14.94 25.07 15.85
N ALA A 161 13.78 25.31 16.46
CA ALA A 161 13.64 25.92 17.77
C ALA A 161 12.56 25.17 18.54
N HIS A 162 12.92 24.62 19.70
CA HIS A 162 12.02 23.81 20.52
C HIS A 162 10.74 24.57 20.89
N GLY A 163 9.59 23.92 20.71
CA GLY A 163 8.27 24.51 20.94
C GLY A 163 7.80 25.48 19.85
N GLN A 164 8.57 25.66 18.77
CA GLN A 164 8.21 26.55 17.66
C GLN A 164 8.10 25.77 16.34
N PRO A 165 7.01 25.01 16.11
CA PRO A 165 6.84 24.19 14.90
C PRO A 165 6.96 24.99 13.60
N ASN A 166 6.54 26.25 13.60
CA ASN A 166 6.62 27.15 12.45
C ASN A 166 8.06 27.49 12.02
N ARG A 167 9.06 27.24 12.88
CA ARG A 167 10.48 27.37 12.53
C ARG A 167 10.98 26.17 11.73
N GLY A 168 10.20 25.10 11.61
CA GLY A 168 10.54 23.91 10.85
C GLY A 168 11.40 22.91 11.61
N ILE A 169 11.84 21.87 10.88
CA ILE A 169 12.61 20.74 11.37
C ILE A 169 14.07 20.86 10.93
N ALA A 170 15.00 20.39 11.77
CA ALA A 170 16.45 20.39 11.57
C ALA A 170 17.04 18.99 11.42
N GLY A 171 16.30 17.95 11.78
CA GLY A 171 16.83 16.59 11.84
C GLY A 171 15.91 15.62 12.58
N VAL A 172 16.44 14.46 12.90
CA VAL A 172 15.73 13.38 13.59
C VAL A 172 16.67 12.70 14.58
N TRP A 173 16.14 12.33 15.74
CA TRP A 173 16.80 11.38 16.63
C TRP A 173 16.42 9.96 16.24
N CYS A 174 17.42 9.09 16.16
CA CYS A 174 17.24 7.70 15.77
C CYS A 174 17.93 6.78 16.77
N LEU A 175 17.25 5.72 17.22
CA LEU A 175 17.88 4.63 17.96
C LEU A 175 18.45 3.63 16.97
N ASP A 176 19.77 3.46 16.95
CA ASP A 176 20.41 2.33 16.29
C ASP A 176 20.22 1.10 17.18
N GLN A 177 19.44 0.13 16.69
CA GLN A 177 19.03 -1.01 17.51
C GLN A 177 20.14 -2.07 17.65
N VAL A 178 21.23 -1.96 16.89
CA VAL A 178 22.38 -2.87 17.00
C VAL A 178 23.32 -2.35 18.07
N SER A 179 23.74 -1.10 17.97
CA SER A 179 24.64 -0.46 18.94
C SER A 179 23.94 0.00 20.23
N GLN A 180 22.61 0.13 20.21
CA GLN A 180 21.80 0.73 21.27
C GLN A 180 22.10 2.22 21.54
N GLU A 181 22.72 2.90 20.57
CA GLU A 181 23.03 4.32 20.67
C GLU A 181 21.95 5.19 20.01
N VAL A 182 21.73 6.37 20.59
CA VAL A 182 20.87 7.40 20.00
C VAL A 182 21.72 8.28 19.08
N LEU A 183 21.44 8.20 17.79
CA LEU A 183 22.04 9.00 16.74
C LEU A 183 21.24 10.29 16.55
N THR A 184 21.95 11.39 16.29
CA THR A 184 21.37 12.62 15.78
C THR A 184 21.70 12.72 14.30
N ILE A 185 20.68 12.76 13.44
CA ILE A 185 20.85 12.91 12.00
C ILE A 185 20.29 14.28 11.62
N GLU A 186 21.19 15.22 11.31
CA GLU A 186 20.82 16.50 10.70
C GLU A 186 20.28 16.27 9.29
N ALA A 187 19.31 17.08 8.86
CA ALA A 187 18.74 16.98 7.52
C ALA A 187 18.21 18.33 7.04
N ASP A 188 18.37 18.61 5.75
CA ASP A 188 17.73 19.77 5.10
C ASP A 188 16.23 19.57 4.95
N ALA A 189 15.81 18.32 4.74
CA ALA A 189 14.41 17.91 4.65
C ALA A 189 14.19 16.50 5.21
N ILE A 190 12.99 16.25 5.75
CA ILE A 190 12.59 14.94 6.25
C ILE A 190 11.30 14.50 5.57
N ILE A 191 11.28 13.25 5.11
CA ILE A 191 10.09 12.59 4.56
C ILE A 191 9.69 11.47 5.51
N LEU A 192 8.45 11.51 6.00
CA LEU A 192 7.87 10.42 6.78
C LEU A 192 7.13 9.46 5.84
N ALA A 193 7.68 8.25 5.69
CA ALA A 193 7.14 7.16 4.88
C ALA A 193 6.94 5.89 5.73
N THR A 194 6.46 6.05 6.96
CA THR A 194 6.52 5.04 8.03
C THR A 194 5.45 3.95 7.98
N GLY A 195 4.55 4.00 7.01
CA GLY A 195 3.37 3.13 6.95
C GLY A 195 2.30 3.50 7.98
N GLY A 196 1.34 2.59 8.18
CA GLY A 196 0.10 2.85 8.93
C GLY A 196 0.14 2.46 10.42
N VAL A 197 -1.07 2.41 11.00
CA VAL A 197 -1.36 2.21 12.44
C VAL A 197 -2.00 0.84 12.74
N GLY A 198 -1.94 -0.11 11.81
CA GLY A 198 -2.71 -1.36 11.89
C GLY A 198 -2.49 -2.19 13.15
N ARG A 199 -1.36 -2.02 13.86
CA ARG A 199 -1.04 -2.72 15.12
C ARG A 199 -1.75 -2.16 16.36
N LEU A 200 -2.59 -1.15 16.23
CA LEU A 200 -3.51 -0.74 17.29
C LEU A 200 -4.62 -1.79 17.54
N TRP A 201 -4.92 -2.65 16.55
CA TRP A 201 -5.94 -3.70 16.66
C TRP A 201 -5.33 -5.06 17.05
N LYS A 202 -6.09 -5.80 17.85
CA LYS A 202 -5.72 -7.15 18.32
C LYS A 202 -5.44 -8.12 17.16
N GLN A 203 -6.27 -8.06 16.11
CA GLN A 203 -6.09 -8.82 14.88
C GLN A 203 -5.95 -7.85 13.72
N THR A 204 -4.90 -8.04 12.92
CA THR A 204 -4.61 -7.16 11.77
C THR A 204 -3.82 -7.92 10.72
N THR A 205 -4.05 -7.66 9.44
CA THR A 205 -3.25 -8.22 8.33
C THR A 205 -1.89 -7.53 8.21
N ASN A 206 -1.72 -6.38 8.86
CA ASN A 206 -0.51 -5.58 8.83
C ASN A 206 0.68 -6.29 9.52
N PRO A 207 1.91 -6.04 9.06
CA PRO A 207 3.10 -6.51 9.75
C PRO A 207 3.24 -5.86 11.14
N SER A 208 4.08 -6.46 11.99
CA SER A 208 4.35 -5.98 13.36
C SER A 208 4.92 -4.56 13.41
N VAL A 209 5.44 -4.05 12.29
CA VAL A 209 6.01 -2.71 12.17
C VAL A 209 4.99 -1.59 11.95
N ALA A 210 3.72 -1.89 11.65
CA ALA A 210 2.71 -0.85 11.37
C ALA A 210 2.12 -0.24 12.65
N THR A 211 2.94 0.52 13.38
CA THR A 211 2.66 1.04 14.74
C THR A 211 2.39 2.54 14.80
N GLY A 212 2.33 3.24 13.66
CA GLY A 212 2.01 4.67 13.63
C GLY A 212 3.13 5.62 14.04
N ASP A 213 4.39 5.18 13.99
CA ASP A 213 5.52 5.95 14.55
C ASP A 213 5.66 7.34 13.90
N GLY A 214 5.60 7.42 12.57
CA GLY A 214 5.70 8.70 11.85
C GLY A 214 4.53 9.63 12.12
N LEU A 215 3.30 9.10 12.21
CA LEU A 215 2.12 9.89 12.61
C LEU A 215 2.34 10.51 14.00
N ALA A 216 2.83 9.71 14.94
CA ALA A 216 3.08 10.16 16.30
C ALA A 216 4.22 11.19 16.38
N MET A 217 5.31 11.00 15.62
CA MET A 217 6.41 11.98 15.50
C MET A 217 5.92 13.31 14.90
N ALA A 218 5.14 13.25 13.80
CA ALA A 218 4.59 14.45 13.17
C ALA A 218 3.68 15.22 14.13
N TYR A 219 2.78 14.52 14.81
CA TYR A 219 1.86 15.12 15.78
C TYR A 219 2.61 15.79 16.93
N ARG A 220 3.60 15.12 17.54
CA ARG A 220 4.43 15.70 18.61
C ARG A 220 5.25 16.90 18.13
N ALA A 221 5.66 16.91 16.87
CA ALA A 221 6.35 18.03 16.25
C ALA A 221 5.42 19.21 15.91
N GLY A 222 4.10 19.10 16.15
CA GLY A 222 3.11 20.15 15.96
C GLY A 222 2.35 20.09 14.63
N ALA A 223 2.47 19.01 13.87
CA ALA A 223 1.68 18.82 12.65
C ALA A 223 0.20 18.53 13.00
N CYS A 224 -0.71 19.05 12.18
CA CYS A 224 -2.10 18.64 12.21
C CYS A 224 -2.23 17.23 11.62
N VAL A 225 -3.14 16.43 12.18
CA VAL A 225 -3.50 15.10 11.70
C VAL A 225 -5.02 15.06 11.50
N SER A 226 -5.49 14.38 10.46
CA SER A 226 -6.91 14.27 10.13
C SER A 226 -7.31 12.82 9.90
N ASP A 227 -8.62 12.57 9.86
CA ASP A 227 -9.21 11.34 9.32
C ASP A 227 -8.79 10.04 10.03
N LEU A 228 -8.28 10.15 11.26
CA LEU A 228 -7.80 9.01 12.05
C LEU A 228 -8.91 8.01 12.43
N ALA A 229 -10.17 8.41 12.30
CA ALA A 229 -11.33 7.54 12.52
C ALA A 229 -11.59 6.59 11.33
N PHE A 230 -11.09 6.90 10.13
CA PHE A 230 -11.31 6.10 8.94
C PHE A 230 -10.31 4.95 8.86
N ILE A 231 -10.69 3.81 9.44
CA ILE A 231 -9.88 2.60 9.48
C ILE A 231 -10.53 1.53 8.61
N GLN A 232 -9.81 1.09 7.59
CA GLN A 232 -10.27 0.00 6.72
C GLN A 232 -10.04 -1.36 7.38
N PHE A 233 -11.12 -2.10 7.58
CA PHE A 233 -11.07 -3.52 7.89
C PHE A 233 -11.28 -4.30 6.61
N HIS A 234 -10.24 -5.00 6.16
CA HIS A 234 -10.37 -5.82 4.96
C HIS A 234 -11.41 -6.93 5.21
N PRO A 235 -12.41 -7.11 4.31
CA PRO A 235 -13.54 -8.00 4.56
C PRO A 235 -13.14 -9.48 4.69
N THR A 236 -12.09 -9.90 3.98
CA THR A 236 -11.67 -11.31 3.89
C THR A 236 -10.30 -11.57 4.49
N ALA A 237 -10.21 -11.56 5.82
CA ALA A 237 -9.06 -12.12 6.53
C ALA A 237 -9.36 -13.57 6.97
N LEU A 238 -8.38 -14.47 6.86
CA LEU A 238 -8.54 -15.87 7.27
C LEU A 238 -8.85 -15.94 8.77
N HIS A 239 -10.00 -16.49 9.12
CA HIS A 239 -10.37 -16.70 10.52
C HIS A 239 -9.39 -17.68 11.18
N SER A 240 -8.61 -17.18 12.13
CA SER A 240 -7.67 -17.99 12.88
C SER A 240 -7.39 -17.36 14.25
N SER A 241 -6.84 -18.14 15.17
CA SER A 241 -6.37 -17.67 16.48
C SER A 241 -5.09 -16.82 16.40
N HIS A 242 -4.50 -16.68 15.21
CA HIS A 242 -3.28 -15.90 15.01
C HIS A 242 -3.56 -14.40 15.11
N ALA A 243 -2.64 -13.66 15.76
CA ALA A 243 -2.73 -12.20 15.89
C ALA A 243 -2.57 -11.46 14.54
N ARG A 244 -1.99 -12.15 13.54
CA ARG A 244 -1.90 -11.67 12.16
C ARG A 244 -2.57 -12.68 11.23
N PRO A 245 -3.89 -12.59 11.01
CA PRO A 245 -4.56 -13.46 10.06
C PRO A 245 -4.02 -13.23 8.65
N PHE A 246 -3.99 -14.30 7.85
CA PHE A 246 -3.61 -14.22 6.45
C PHE A 246 -4.68 -13.43 5.67
N LEU A 247 -4.25 -12.49 4.84
CA LEU A 247 -5.14 -11.73 3.98
C LEU A 247 -5.53 -12.59 2.77
N ILE A 248 -6.83 -12.76 2.55
CA ILE A 248 -7.36 -13.39 1.34
C ILE A 248 -7.73 -12.25 0.37
N SER A 249 -7.00 -12.16 -0.74
CA SER A 249 -7.10 -11.04 -1.70
C SER A 249 -8.51 -10.84 -2.25
N GLU A 250 -8.89 -9.57 -2.40
CA GLU A 250 -10.12 -9.15 -3.08
C GLU A 250 -10.16 -9.55 -4.56
N ALA A 251 -9.00 -9.77 -5.18
CA ALA A 251 -8.90 -10.29 -6.54
C ALA A 251 -9.65 -11.61 -6.74
N LEU A 252 -9.82 -12.45 -5.69
CA LEU A 252 -10.66 -13.65 -5.76
C LEU A 252 -12.12 -13.30 -6.05
N ARG A 253 -12.66 -12.25 -5.41
CA ARG A 253 -14.02 -11.78 -5.66
C ARG A 253 -14.15 -11.19 -7.07
N GLY A 254 -13.11 -10.51 -7.54
CA GLY A 254 -12.99 -10.08 -8.94
C GLY A 254 -12.96 -11.22 -9.96
N LYS A 255 -12.69 -12.45 -9.54
CA LYS A 255 -12.69 -13.68 -10.35
C LYS A 255 -13.89 -14.60 -10.09
N GLY A 256 -14.93 -14.12 -9.40
CA GLY A 256 -16.19 -14.84 -9.18
C GLY A 256 -16.33 -15.52 -7.81
N ALA A 257 -15.38 -15.32 -6.87
CA ALA A 257 -15.62 -15.75 -5.50
C ALA A 257 -16.71 -14.90 -4.85
N VAL A 258 -17.54 -15.51 -4.01
CA VAL A 258 -18.66 -14.84 -3.32
C VAL A 258 -18.56 -14.98 -1.81
N LEU A 259 -19.24 -14.10 -1.08
CA LEU A 259 -19.36 -14.18 0.38
C LEU A 259 -20.72 -14.74 0.75
N LEU A 260 -20.74 -15.89 1.41
CA LEU A 260 -21.94 -16.53 1.93
C LEU A 260 -21.91 -16.41 3.46
N ASP A 261 -23.05 -16.07 4.05
CA ASP A 261 -23.25 -16.29 5.48
C ASP A 261 -23.61 -17.76 5.73
N HIS A 262 -23.88 -18.12 6.99
CA HIS A 262 -24.21 -19.51 7.33
C HIS A 262 -25.47 -19.99 6.58
N GLN A 263 -26.48 -19.14 6.45
CA GLN A 263 -27.74 -19.52 5.80
C GLN A 263 -27.55 -19.69 4.29
N GLY A 264 -26.95 -18.71 3.62
CA GLY A 264 -26.66 -18.75 2.18
C GLY A 264 -25.81 -19.95 1.81
N LEU A 265 -24.81 -20.30 2.63
CA LEU A 265 -23.98 -21.48 2.42
C LEU A 265 -24.78 -22.79 2.50
N GLU A 266 -25.64 -22.95 3.50
CA GLU A 266 -26.42 -24.18 3.65
C GLU A 266 -27.46 -24.32 2.54
N VAL A 267 -28.14 -23.24 2.15
CA VAL A 267 -29.10 -23.26 1.03
C VAL A 267 -28.39 -23.60 -0.28
N TRP A 268 -27.24 -22.98 -0.57
CA TRP A 268 -26.47 -23.27 -1.78
C TRP A 268 -26.01 -24.73 -1.85
N LYS A 269 -25.52 -25.30 -0.73
CA LYS A 269 -25.16 -26.73 -0.67
C LYS A 269 -26.33 -27.64 -0.97
N HIS A 270 -27.51 -27.35 -0.42
CA HIS A 270 -28.72 -28.12 -0.71
C HIS A 270 -29.08 -28.05 -2.19
N ALA A 271 -29.04 -26.86 -2.80
CA ALA A 271 -29.31 -26.69 -4.22
C ALA A 271 -28.29 -27.42 -5.12
N CYS A 272 -27.00 -27.45 -4.73
CA CYS A 272 -25.98 -28.25 -5.41
C CYS A 272 -26.29 -29.76 -5.36
N LEU A 273 -26.71 -30.27 -4.20
CA LEU A 273 -27.11 -31.68 -4.06
C LEU A 273 -28.34 -32.03 -4.90
N GLU A 274 -29.33 -31.13 -4.96
CA GLU A 274 -30.51 -31.31 -5.82
C GLU A 274 -30.14 -31.32 -7.31
N ALA A 275 -29.26 -30.40 -7.74
CA ALA A 275 -28.77 -30.35 -9.11
C ALA A 275 -28.02 -31.63 -9.49
N GLU A 276 -27.13 -32.12 -8.62
CA GLU A 276 -26.40 -33.38 -8.81
C GLU A 276 -27.35 -34.57 -8.96
N ASN A 277 -28.38 -34.67 -8.10
CA ASN A 277 -29.39 -35.72 -8.17
C ASN A 277 -30.21 -35.69 -9.47
N MET A 278 -30.35 -34.52 -10.10
CA MET A 278 -31.05 -34.35 -11.38
C MET A 278 -30.12 -34.45 -12.60
N GLY A 279 -28.81 -34.63 -12.40
CA GLY A 279 -27.81 -34.63 -13.48
C GLY A 279 -27.56 -33.25 -14.10
N ASN A 280 -27.85 -32.18 -13.36
CA ASN A 280 -27.63 -30.79 -13.76
C ASN A 280 -26.30 -30.26 -13.20
N GLU A 281 -25.78 -29.18 -13.79
CA GLU A 281 -24.65 -28.45 -13.21
C GLU A 281 -25.06 -27.74 -11.90
N PRO A 282 -24.12 -27.60 -10.94
CA PRO A 282 -24.41 -26.90 -9.69
C PRO A 282 -24.77 -25.43 -9.96
N PRO A 283 -25.76 -24.88 -9.24
CA PRO A 283 -26.14 -23.48 -9.41
C PRO A 283 -25.01 -22.54 -8.98
N SER A 284 -24.99 -21.34 -9.58
CA SER A 284 -24.06 -20.28 -9.19
C SER A 284 -24.25 -19.93 -7.71
N PRO A 285 -23.18 -19.78 -6.91
CA PRO A 285 -23.29 -19.37 -5.51
C PRO A 285 -23.65 -17.87 -5.36
N GLU A 286 -23.61 -17.08 -6.44
CA GLU A 286 -23.90 -15.63 -6.42
C GLU A 286 -25.31 -15.31 -5.91
N GLU A 287 -26.31 -16.08 -6.31
CA GLU A 287 -27.72 -15.87 -5.92
C GLU A 287 -27.97 -16.08 -4.41
N TYR A 288 -27.03 -16.73 -3.72
CA TYR A 288 -27.12 -17.07 -2.31
C TYR A 288 -26.30 -16.13 -1.42
N SER A 289 -25.63 -15.15 -2.03
CA SER A 289 -24.71 -14.26 -1.34
C SER A 289 -25.41 -13.01 -0.82
N PHE A 290 -25.22 -12.74 0.47
CA PHE A 290 -25.79 -11.56 1.14
C PHE A 290 -25.24 -10.24 0.61
N THR A 291 -24.11 -10.25 -0.12
CA THR A 291 -23.51 -9.03 -0.68
C THR A 291 -24.14 -8.57 -1.98
N TYR A 292 -24.96 -9.42 -2.62
CA TYR A 292 -25.67 -9.09 -3.88
C TYR A 292 -27.18 -8.91 -3.66
N ALA A 293 -27.67 -9.13 -2.44
CA ALA A 293 -29.06 -8.88 -2.07
C ALA A 293 -29.29 -7.39 -1.77
N HIS A 294 -29.49 -6.58 -2.83
CA HIS A 294 -29.95 -5.19 -2.74
C HIS A 294 -31.10 -4.95 -3.73
#